data_AF-A0AAC8W088-F1
#
_entry.id   AF-A0AAC8W088-F1
#
_cell.length_a   1.000
_cell.length_b   1.000
_cell.length_c   1.000
_cell.angle_alpha   90.00
_cell.angle_beta   90.00
_cell.angle_gamma   90.00
#
_symmetry.space_group_name_H-M   'P 1'
#
loop_
_entity.id
_entity.type
_entity.pdbx_description
1 polymer ?
#
loop_
_entity_poly.entity_id
_entity_poly.type
_entity_poly.pdbx_seq_one_letter_code
_entity_poly.pdbx_strand_id
1 'polypeptide(L)'
;MCAAVAGSLVIATGSVQAAEPRLMAALGNTVLTVTDIGPKHTQVSVDETPVFDDKESDMLSFVGAYSMKDRWVALFQSDTGAKDCPTRFRIVEVGGTKPLVSYPFGSCSDAAQVTIDGDTLTVSMPVPAGGGDAAWTYSKGRIARSR
;
A
#
# COMPACT_ATOMS: atom_id res chain seq x y z
N MET A 1 49.37 -17.74 42.57
CA MET A 1 47.97 -18.00 42.95
C MET A 1 47.10 -17.24 41.97
N CYS A 2 46.34 -17.97 41.14
CA CYS A 2 45.48 -17.44 40.09
C CYS A 2 44.14 -17.02 40.69
N ALA A 3 43.67 -15.80 40.42
CA ALA A 3 42.30 -15.39 40.70
C ALA A 3 41.59 -15.20 39.35
N ALA A 4 40.57 -16.03 39.11
CA ALA A 4 39.76 -16.03 37.91
C ALA A 4 38.29 -15.80 38.27
N VAL A 5 37.72 -14.76 37.63
CA VAL A 5 36.39 -14.70 36.99
C VAL A 5 35.14 -14.74 37.88
N ALA A 6 34.28 -13.72 37.72
CA ALA A 6 32.89 -13.90 37.23
C ALA A 6 32.18 -12.54 37.08
N GLY A 7 32.40 -11.87 35.96
CA GLY A 7 31.52 -10.79 35.50
C GLY A 7 30.29 -11.40 34.82
N SER A 8 29.13 -11.28 35.44
CA SER A 8 27.87 -11.74 34.84
C SER A 8 27.40 -10.74 33.78
N LEU A 9 27.51 -11.10 32.51
CA LEU A 9 26.85 -10.37 31.42
C LEU A 9 25.38 -10.80 31.39
N VAL A 10 24.48 -9.92 31.82
CA VAL A 10 23.04 -10.06 31.58
C VAL A 10 22.79 -9.68 30.13
N ILE A 11 22.67 -10.67 29.25
CA ILE A 11 22.19 -10.47 27.88
C ILE A 11 20.67 -10.31 27.99
N ALA A 12 20.20 -9.07 28.02
CA ALA A 12 18.79 -8.79 27.87
C ALA A 12 18.39 -9.15 26.42
N THR A 13 17.78 -10.33 26.24
CA THR A 13 17.06 -10.69 25.02
C THR A 13 15.79 -9.84 24.97
N GLY A 14 15.94 -8.59 24.53
CA GLY A 14 14.79 -7.80 24.10
C GLY A 14 14.18 -8.53 22.91
N SER A 15 12.98 -9.08 23.10
CA SER A 15 12.16 -9.55 21.99
C SER A 15 11.94 -8.36 21.06
N VAL A 16 12.63 -8.35 19.92
CA VAL A 16 12.22 -7.54 18.77
C VAL A 16 10.90 -8.13 18.33
N GLN A 17 9.81 -7.59 18.88
CA GLN A 17 8.47 -7.95 18.45
C GLN A 17 8.29 -7.35 17.07
N ALA A 18 8.56 -8.17 16.05
CA ALA A 18 8.28 -7.80 14.67
C ALA A 18 6.79 -7.49 14.58
N ALA A 19 6.44 -6.31 14.04
CA ALA A 19 5.05 -5.94 13.83
C ALA A 19 4.38 -7.00 12.96
N GLU A 20 3.24 -7.53 13.42
CA GLU A 20 2.51 -8.57 12.70
C GLU A 20 1.84 -7.97 11.45
N PRO A 21 1.89 -8.68 10.31
CA PRO A 21 1.13 -8.27 9.14
C PRO A 21 -0.36 -8.15 9.43
N ARG A 22 -0.97 -7.01 9.09
CA ARG A 22 -2.42 -6.87 9.11
C ARG A 22 -3.08 -7.56 7.92
N LEU A 23 -2.34 -7.69 6.82
CA LEU A 23 -2.80 -8.31 5.58
C LEU A 23 -1.63 -8.94 4.84
N MET A 24 -1.86 -10.14 4.31
CA MET A 24 -0.98 -10.82 3.37
C MET A 24 -1.81 -11.31 2.20
N ALA A 25 -1.36 -11.04 0.98
CA ALA A 25 -2.01 -11.48 -0.25
C ALA A 25 -0.99 -12.11 -1.20
N ALA A 26 -1.25 -13.34 -1.64
CA ALA A 26 -0.47 -13.99 -2.68
C ALA A 26 -0.98 -13.52 -4.06
N LEU A 27 -0.14 -12.80 -4.80
CA LEU A 27 -0.40 -12.25 -6.13
C LEU A 27 0.51 -12.95 -7.14
N GLY A 28 0.06 -14.12 -7.63
CA GLY A 28 0.89 -15.01 -8.43
C GLY A 28 2.03 -15.59 -7.58
N ASN A 29 3.28 -15.34 -7.99
CA ASN A 29 4.49 -15.79 -7.29
C ASN A 29 4.99 -14.79 -6.24
N THR A 30 4.29 -13.69 -6.04
CA THR A 30 4.70 -12.59 -5.19
C THR A 30 3.77 -12.47 -3.99
N VAL A 31 4.32 -12.17 -2.81
CA VAL A 31 3.56 -11.91 -1.59
C VAL A 31 3.54 -10.41 -1.33
N LEU A 32 2.34 -9.83 -1.33
CA LEU A 32 2.09 -8.47 -0.88
C LEU A 32 1.73 -8.51 0.60
N THR A 33 2.52 -7.82 1.42
CA THR A 33 2.31 -7.72 2.87
C THR A 33 2.01 -6.29 3.23
N VAL A 34 1.05 -6.10 4.13
CA VAL A 34 0.77 -4.80 4.73
C VAL A 34 0.91 -4.93 6.24
N THR A 35 1.69 -4.06 6.84
CA THR A 35 2.06 -4.12 8.26
C THR A 35 1.92 -2.75 8.89
N ASP A 36 1.25 -2.65 10.03
CA ASP A 36 1.22 -1.43 10.81
C ASP A 36 2.44 -1.41 11.72
N ILE A 37 3.44 -0.61 11.34
CA ILE A 37 4.75 -0.56 12.02
C ILE A 37 4.86 0.56 13.05
N GLY A 38 3.80 1.37 13.18
CA GLY A 38 3.66 2.38 14.22
C GLY A 38 2.35 3.16 14.11
N PRO A 39 2.10 4.10 15.03
CA PRO A 39 0.94 4.98 14.95
C PRO A 39 0.93 5.77 13.64
N LYS A 40 -0.15 5.65 12.84
CA LYS A 40 -0.29 6.25 11.50
C LYS A 40 0.87 5.90 10.55
N HIS A 41 1.51 4.74 10.76
CA HIS A 41 2.59 4.27 9.90
C HIS A 41 2.31 2.85 9.45
N THR A 42 1.80 2.74 8.23
CA THR A 42 1.58 1.47 7.55
C THR A 42 2.64 1.26 6.47
N GLN A 43 3.29 0.12 6.49
CA GLN A 43 4.25 -0.29 5.46
C GLN A 43 3.62 -1.33 4.54
N VAL A 44 3.85 -1.17 3.24
CA VAL A 44 3.55 -2.17 2.21
C VAL A 44 4.87 -2.74 1.72
N SER A 45 4.98 -4.05 1.77
CA SER A 45 6.15 -4.81 1.35
C SER A 45 5.76 -5.83 0.28
N VAL A 46 6.69 -6.10 -0.63
CA VAL A 46 6.57 -7.08 -1.69
C VAL A 46 7.72 -8.06 -1.54
N ASP A 47 7.42 -9.33 -1.31
CA ASP A 47 8.42 -10.38 -1.01
C ASP A 47 9.39 -9.91 0.09
N GLU A 48 8.82 -9.46 1.21
CA GLU A 48 9.51 -8.91 2.39
C GLU A 48 10.30 -7.60 2.16
N THR A 49 10.38 -7.11 0.92
CA THR A 49 11.04 -5.85 0.59
C THR A 49 10.07 -4.68 0.70
N PRO A 50 10.30 -3.68 1.56
CA PRO A 50 9.44 -2.49 1.64
C PRO A 50 9.40 -1.75 0.31
N VAL A 51 8.20 -1.43 -0.18
CA VAL A 51 7.98 -0.70 -1.43
C VAL A 51 7.29 0.64 -1.24
N PHE A 52 6.49 0.77 -0.18
CA PHE A 52 5.74 1.98 0.13
C PHE A 52 5.51 2.09 1.63
N ASP A 53 5.75 3.27 2.18
CA ASP A 53 5.37 3.63 3.55
C ASP A 53 4.30 4.71 3.48
N ASP A 54 3.17 4.47 4.13
CA ASP A 54 2.16 5.49 4.40
C ASP A 54 2.36 6.01 5.82
N LYS A 55 2.73 7.28 5.93
CA LYS A 55 2.94 8.00 7.19
C LYS A 55 1.98 9.18 7.37
N GLU A 56 1.13 9.40 6.37
CA GLU A 56 0.25 10.57 6.29
C GLU A 56 -1.18 10.20 6.63
N SER A 57 -1.57 8.93 6.39
CA SER A 57 -2.94 8.48 6.59
C SER A 57 -3.20 7.97 8.00
N ASP A 58 -4.41 8.22 8.48
CA ASP A 58 -4.95 7.56 9.67
C ASP A 58 -5.17 6.07 9.40
N MET A 59 -5.53 5.73 8.15
CA MET A 59 -5.75 4.35 7.72
C MET A 59 -5.35 4.17 6.26
N LEU A 60 -4.53 3.16 5.97
CA LEU A 60 -4.39 2.61 4.63
C LEU A 60 -5.28 1.38 4.53
N SER A 61 -6.04 1.20 3.46
CA SER A 61 -6.96 0.07 3.27
C SER A 61 -6.65 -0.61 1.94
N PHE A 62 -6.56 -1.95 1.95
CA PHE A 62 -6.45 -2.73 0.72
C PHE A 62 -7.84 -2.85 0.09
N VAL A 63 -8.02 -2.25 -1.10
CA VAL A 63 -9.31 -2.25 -1.81
C VAL A 63 -9.46 -3.53 -2.63
N GLY A 64 -8.39 -3.97 -3.27
CA GLY A 64 -8.39 -5.18 -4.08
C GLY A 64 -7.12 -5.32 -4.90
N ALA A 65 -6.94 -6.50 -5.49
CA ALA A 65 -5.87 -6.77 -6.44
C ALA A 65 -6.44 -7.25 -7.78
N TYR A 66 -5.77 -6.85 -8.85
CA TYR A 66 -6.26 -6.95 -10.22
C TYR A 66 -5.14 -7.48 -11.12
N SER A 67 -5.43 -8.55 -11.85
CA SER A 67 -4.51 -9.07 -12.86
C SER A 67 -4.61 -8.23 -14.14
N MET A 68 -3.46 -7.80 -14.67
CA MET A 68 -3.32 -7.13 -15.96
C MET A 68 -2.25 -7.87 -16.76
N LYS A 69 -2.66 -8.77 -17.66
CA LYS A 69 -1.72 -9.63 -18.41
C LYS A 69 -0.72 -10.33 -17.47
N ASP A 70 0.54 -9.93 -17.52
CA ASP A 70 1.66 -10.57 -16.81
C ASP A 70 1.99 -9.90 -15.46
N ARG A 71 1.15 -8.97 -14.99
CA ARG A 71 1.37 -8.23 -13.74
C ARG A 71 0.11 -8.15 -12.90
N TRP A 72 0.30 -7.93 -11.61
CA TRP A 72 -0.77 -7.67 -10.66
C TRP A 72 -0.71 -6.22 -10.19
N VAL A 73 -1.85 -5.62 -9.94
CA VAL A 73 -1.95 -4.31 -9.31
C VAL A 73 -2.81 -4.41 -8.06
N ALA A 74 -2.26 -3.98 -6.93
CA ALA A 74 -3.01 -3.74 -5.72
C ALA A 74 -3.45 -2.27 -5.67
N LEU A 75 -4.74 -2.06 -5.44
CA LEU A 75 -5.31 -0.74 -5.18
C LEU A 75 -5.45 -0.55 -3.67
N PHE A 76 -4.95 0.59 -3.19
CA PHE A 76 -5.08 1.02 -1.82
C PHE A 76 -5.88 2.31 -1.73
N GLN A 77 -6.66 2.42 -0.66
CA GLN A 77 -7.35 3.63 -0.25
C GLN A 77 -6.69 4.16 1.03
N SER A 78 -6.27 5.41 1.01
CA SER A 78 -5.76 6.16 2.14
C SER A 78 -6.87 7.05 2.69
N ASP A 79 -7.14 6.95 3.98
CA ASP A 79 -7.92 7.93 4.74
C ASP A 79 -6.97 8.80 5.56
N THR A 80 -6.86 10.06 5.18
CA THR A 80 -5.96 11.05 5.79
C THR A 80 -6.55 11.77 7.00
N GLY A 81 -7.85 11.57 7.28
CA GLY A 81 -8.56 12.36 8.29
C GLY A 81 -8.69 13.86 7.94
N ALA A 82 -8.27 14.27 6.74
CA ALA A 82 -8.36 15.65 6.29
C ALA A 82 -9.82 16.06 6.07
N LYS A 83 -10.21 17.23 6.59
CA LYS A 83 -11.59 17.74 6.54
C LYS A 83 -12.14 17.91 5.12
N ASP A 84 -11.30 18.36 4.20
CA ASP A 84 -11.74 18.75 2.85
C ASP A 84 -11.60 17.62 1.82
N CYS A 85 -10.69 16.67 2.05
CA CYS A 85 -10.43 15.58 1.11
C CYS A 85 -9.80 14.37 1.83
N PRO A 86 -10.58 13.63 2.63
CA PRO A 86 -10.03 12.58 3.47
C PRO A 86 -9.48 11.43 2.63
N THR A 87 -10.12 11.11 1.50
CA THR A 87 -9.85 9.88 0.76
C THR A 87 -8.97 10.09 -0.46
N ARG A 88 -7.87 9.34 -0.53
CA ARG A 88 -7.00 9.22 -1.70
C ARG A 88 -6.77 7.76 -2.05
N PHE A 89 -6.33 7.49 -3.27
CA PHE A 89 -5.99 6.16 -3.75
C PHE A 89 -4.55 6.10 -4.22
N ARG A 90 -3.97 4.91 -4.14
CA ARG A 90 -2.64 4.61 -4.65
C ARG A 90 -2.58 3.19 -5.20
N ILE A 91 -1.79 3.00 -6.24
CA ILE A 91 -1.58 1.71 -6.88
C ILE A 91 -0.17 1.21 -6.56
N VAL A 92 -0.08 -0.07 -6.21
CA VAL A 92 1.18 -0.84 -6.17
C VAL A 92 1.09 -1.92 -7.24
N GLU A 93 1.89 -1.79 -8.29
CA GLU A 93 2.07 -2.82 -9.31
C GLU A 93 3.17 -3.78 -8.90
N VAL A 94 2.87 -5.08 -8.99
CA VAL A 94 3.76 -6.19 -8.66
C VAL A 94 3.78 -7.19 -9.85
N GLY A 95 4.87 -7.96 -9.99
CA GLY A 95 5.06 -8.90 -11.10
C GLY A 95 5.90 -8.38 -12.27
N GLY A 96 6.26 -7.10 -12.29
CA GLY A 96 7.37 -6.59 -13.13
C GLY A 96 8.75 -6.88 -12.53
N THR A 97 9.83 -6.46 -13.19
CA THR A 97 11.20 -6.60 -12.63
C THR A 97 11.40 -5.85 -11.31
N LYS A 98 10.59 -4.82 -11.07
CA LYS A 98 10.55 -4.07 -9.81
C LYS A 98 9.12 -3.61 -9.54
N PRO A 99 8.67 -3.62 -8.27
CA PRO A 99 7.39 -3.02 -7.89
C PRO A 99 7.34 -1.53 -8.23
N LEU A 100 6.18 -1.07 -8.74
CA LEU A 100 5.96 0.34 -9.06
C LEU A 100 4.83 0.90 -8.22
N VAL A 101 5.03 2.11 -7.68
CA VAL A 101 4.05 2.80 -6.86
C VAL A 101 3.59 4.06 -7.60
N SER A 102 2.28 4.24 -7.74
CA SER A 102 1.74 5.44 -8.37
C SER A 102 1.86 6.67 -7.47
N TYR A 103 1.74 7.86 -8.08
CA TYR A 103 1.34 9.05 -7.32
C TYR A 103 -0.07 8.86 -6.71
N PRO A 104 -0.39 9.56 -5.61
CA PRO A 104 -1.73 9.52 -5.04
C PRO A 104 -2.73 10.18 -6.00
N PHE A 105 -3.95 9.65 -6.06
CA PHE A 105 -5.02 10.15 -6.91
C PHE A 105 -6.41 10.04 -6.24
N GLY A 106 -7.47 10.46 -6.92
CA GLY A 106 -8.85 10.35 -6.44
C GLY A 106 -9.55 11.70 -6.29
N SER A 107 -10.87 11.64 -6.05
CA SER A 107 -11.80 12.78 -5.99
C SER A 107 -12.26 13.15 -4.57
N CYS A 108 -11.66 12.58 -3.52
CA CYS A 108 -12.15 12.60 -2.14
C CYS A 108 -13.38 11.71 -1.85
N SER A 109 -13.88 10.97 -2.85
CA SER A 109 -14.88 9.91 -2.66
C SER A 109 -14.20 8.58 -2.37
N ASP A 110 -14.84 7.74 -1.54
CA ASP A 110 -14.44 6.36 -1.26
C ASP A 110 -15.16 5.34 -2.17
N ALA A 111 -16.16 5.76 -2.93
CA ALA A 111 -16.95 4.91 -3.82
C ALA A 111 -16.24 4.65 -5.16
N ALA A 112 -15.04 4.06 -5.10
CA ALA A 112 -14.26 3.70 -6.28
C ALA A 112 -14.81 2.45 -6.98
N GLN A 113 -14.79 2.51 -8.31
CA GLN A 113 -15.10 1.41 -9.22
C GLN A 113 -13.89 1.16 -10.11
N VAL A 114 -13.59 -0.11 -10.39
CA VAL A 114 -12.41 -0.51 -11.17
C VAL A 114 -12.84 -1.24 -12.43
N THR A 115 -12.27 -0.85 -13.57
CA THR A 115 -12.40 -1.54 -14.84
C THR A 115 -11.02 -1.81 -15.42
N ILE A 116 -10.86 -2.91 -16.15
CA ILE A 116 -9.58 -3.31 -16.76
C ILE A 116 -9.82 -3.55 -18.24
N ASP A 117 -9.00 -2.91 -19.07
CA ASP A 117 -8.97 -3.14 -20.51
C ASP A 117 -7.51 -3.32 -20.96
N GLY A 118 -7.16 -4.56 -21.29
CA GLY A 118 -5.80 -4.96 -21.66
C GLY A 118 -4.78 -4.65 -20.57
N ASP A 119 -3.91 -3.67 -20.84
CA ASP A 119 -2.83 -3.22 -19.94
C ASP A 119 -3.17 -1.95 -19.14
N THR A 120 -4.44 -1.55 -19.17
CA THR A 120 -4.92 -0.32 -18.54
C THR A 120 -5.95 -0.65 -17.48
N LEU A 121 -5.70 -0.17 -16.26
CA LEU A 121 -6.66 -0.18 -15.18
C LEU A 121 -7.27 1.22 -15.07
N THR A 122 -8.59 1.32 -15.07
CA THR A 122 -9.31 2.58 -14.86
C THR A 122 -10.03 2.54 -13.53
N VAL A 123 -9.73 3.52 -12.67
CA VAL A 123 -10.46 3.75 -11.42
C VAL A 123 -11.38 4.96 -11.61
N SER A 124 -12.68 4.77 -11.48
CA SER A 124 -13.68 5.83 -11.52
C SER A 124 -14.37 6.00 -10.18
N MET A 125 -14.74 7.21 -9.82
CA MET A 125 -15.41 7.52 -8.56
C MET A 125 -16.20 8.84 -8.68
N PRO A 126 -17.30 8.99 -7.92
CA PRO A 126 -18.04 10.24 -7.87
C PRO A 126 -17.16 11.41 -7.42
N VAL A 127 -17.40 12.61 -7.97
CA VAL A 127 -16.88 13.87 -7.44
C VAL A 127 -17.88 14.40 -6.41
N PRO A 128 -17.47 14.64 -5.16
CA PRO A 128 -18.33 15.24 -4.16
C PRO A 128 -18.95 16.56 -4.64
N ALA A 129 -20.12 16.91 -4.09
CA ALA A 129 -20.91 18.10 -4.48
C ALA A 129 -21.48 18.09 -5.92
N GLY A 130 -21.66 16.92 -6.53
CA GLY A 130 -22.45 16.76 -7.76
C GLY A 130 -21.68 16.95 -9.05
N GLY A 131 -20.35 16.84 -9.02
CA GLY A 131 -19.47 17.02 -10.20
C GLY A 131 -19.47 15.85 -11.20
N GLY A 132 -20.41 14.90 -11.10
CA GLY A 132 -20.41 13.66 -11.88
C GLY A 132 -19.33 12.69 -11.40
N ASP A 133 -18.76 11.91 -12.32
CA ASP A 133 -17.68 10.96 -12.03
C ASP A 133 -16.34 11.46 -12.59
N ALA A 134 -15.28 11.28 -11.80
CA ALA A 134 -13.90 11.44 -12.25
C ALA A 134 -13.26 10.06 -12.45
N ALA A 135 -12.33 9.97 -13.39
CA ALA A 135 -11.65 8.72 -13.71
C ALA A 135 -10.14 8.90 -13.86
N TRP A 136 -9.39 7.89 -13.45
CA TRP A 136 -7.95 7.81 -13.59
C TRP A 136 -7.55 6.51 -14.26
N THR A 137 -6.72 6.60 -15.28
CA THR A 137 -6.13 5.45 -15.97
C THR A 137 -4.73 5.21 -15.47
N TYR A 138 -4.44 3.97 -15.14
CA TYR A 138 -3.12 3.47 -14.76
C TYR A 138 -2.57 2.54 -15.83
N SER A 139 -1.33 2.81 -16.27
CA SER A 139 -0.56 1.90 -17.12
C SER A 139 0.94 2.08 -16.90
N LYS A 140 1.66 0.97 -16.66
CA LYS A 140 3.13 0.93 -16.53
C LYS A 140 3.69 1.98 -15.56
N GLY A 141 3.19 2.01 -14.32
CA GLY A 141 3.63 2.97 -13.30
C GLY A 141 3.07 4.38 -13.42
N ARG A 142 2.36 4.73 -14.52
CA ARG A 142 1.83 6.07 -14.74
C ARG A 142 0.35 6.11 -14.43
N ILE A 143 -0.05 7.09 -13.62
CA ILE A 143 -1.45 7.44 -13.35
C ILE A 143 -1.77 8.77 -14.03
N ALA A 144 -2.90 8.85 -14.71
CA ALA A 144 -3.37 10.09 -15.34
C ALA A 144 -4.88 10.21 -15.20
N ARG A 145 -5.38 11.43 -15.01
CA ARG A 145 -6.81 11.70 -15.01
C ARG A 145 -7.32 11.61 -16.46
N SER A 146 -8.35 10.79 -16.69
CA SER A 146 -8.96 10.57 -18.00
C SER A 146 -10.35 11.20 -18.14
N ARG A 147 -10.99 11.56 -17.02
CA ARG A 147 -12.25 12.31 -16.93
C ARG A 147 -12.29 13.13 -15.64
#